data_AF-A0A5C6XGQ7-F1
#
_entry.id   AF-A0A5C6XGQ7-F1
#
_cell.length_a   1.000
_cell.length_b   1.000
_cell.length_c   1.000
_cell.angle_alpha   90.00
_cell.angle_beta   90.00
_cell.angle_gamma   90.00
#
_symmetry.space_group_name_H-M   'P 1'
#
loop_
_entity.id
_entity.type
_entity.pdbx_description
1 polymer ?
#
loop_
_entity_poly.entity_id
_entity_poly.type
_entity_poly.pdbx_seq_one_letter_code
_entity_poly.pdbx_strand_id
1 'polypeptide(L)'
;MGVIYLLLYIFGAVVVWVGSNRLLRDLLDGESLVDALQLGGFGALMIVLAAVLHAVVLRRRGDAGVLDAMEVPGRRWFAVAAVAWLVPTLVAWVQFELFVDPIRMFPVITVAGASALVVGGVSRLLRAHMLRWPLTIAAVALVGLPVGLLSVSLPLAHFNYHLSAVQVWTFDEPHGGLKDVVFEADDATYVGELSPRIGEETGSLLNALANAKTIDVGEEIAAGRMRRLEDGTLVRVGEDGEDIPVERWESFSADMDAALQADRAEAALEDAKRRADWEVEIEARRTGGRLFR
;
A
#
# COMPACT_ATOMS: atom_id res chain seq x y z
N MET A 1 -14.29 4.36 18.56
CA MET A 1 -15.22 3.78 17.57
C MET A 1 -15.15 4.48 16.22
N GLY A 2 -15.26 5.82 16.17
CA GLY A 2 -15.13 6.62 14.93
C GLY A 2 -13.93 6.28 14.03
N VAL A 3 -12.77 6.21 14.68
CA VAL A 3 -11.48 6.01 14.02
C VAL A 3 -11.32 4.60 13.45
N ILE A 4 -11.91 3.57 14.08
CA ILE A 4 -11.67 2.16 13.71
C ILE A 4 -12.27 1.84 12.35
N TYR A 5 -13.53 2.22 12.07
CA TYR A 5 -14.11 2.00 10.75
C TYR A 5 -13.46 2.88 9.69
N LEU A 6 -13.02 4.09 10.02
CA LEU A 6 -12.29 4.96 9.08
C LEU A 6 -10.98 4.30 8.64
N LEU A 7 -10.20 3.78 9.59
CA LEU A 7 -8.98 3.04 9.29
C LEU A 7 -9.29 1.80 8.44
N LEU A 8 -10.34 1.03 8.77
CA LEU A 8 -10.74 -0.13 7.96
C LEU A 8 -11.13 0.26 6.53
N TYR A 9 -11.79 1.40 6.31
CA TYR A 9 -12.07 1.89 4.96
C TYR A 9 -10.80 2.29 4.21
N ILE A 10 -9.87 2.98 4.87
CA ILE A 10 -8.61 3.42 4.24
C ILE A 10 -7.75 2.20 3.89
N PHE A 11 -7.46 1.33 4.87
CA PHE A 11 -6.68 0.12 4.64
C PHE A 11 -7.37 -0.81 3.63
N GLY A 12 -8.68 -1.00 3.76
CA GLY A 12 -9.46 -1.78 2.81
C GLY A 12 -9.38 -1.22 1.38
N ALA A 13 -9.50 0.09 1.20
CA ALA A 13 -9.38 0.73 -0.12
C ALA A 13 -7.99 0.57 -0.73
N VAL A 14 -6.93 0.71 0.08
CA VAL A 14 -5.54 0.47 -0.36
C VAL A 14 -5.37 -0.99 -0.79
N VAL A 15 -5.84 -1.94 0.01
CA VAL A 15 -5.75 -3.38 -0.31
C VAL A 15 -6.54 -3.72 -1.57
N VAL A 16 -7.76 -3.17 -1.75
CA VAL A 16 -8.55 -3.35 -2.98
C VAL A 16 -7.82 -2.76 -4.18
N TRP A 17 -7.20 -1.58 -4.04
CA TRP A 17 -6.42 -0.99 -5.11
C TRP A 17 -5.21 -1.86 -5.47
N VAL A 18 -4.41 -2.30 -4.50
CA VAL A 18 -3.26 -3.19 -4.73
C VAL A 18 -3.71 -4.50 -5.38
N GLY A 19 -4.77 -5.12 -4.87
CA GLY A 19 -5.36 -6.32 -5.45
C GLY A 19 -5.84 -6.12 -6.88
N SER A 20 -6.49 -4.99 -7.17
CA SER A 20 -6.97 -4.65 -8.52
C SER A 20 -5.81 -4.37 -9.50
N ASN A 21 -4.77 -3.68 -9.04
CA ASN A 21 -3.58 -3.41 -9.84
C ASN A 21 -2.81 -4.69 -10.14
N ARG A 22 -2.65 -5.58 -9.15
CA ARG A 22 -2.04 -6.90 -9.33
C ARG A 22 -2.87 -7.76 -10.27
N LEU A 23 -4.20 -7.80 -10.10
CA LEU A 23 -5.11 -8.53 -10.98
C LEU A 23 -4.96 -8.13 -12.44
N LEU A 24 -4.85 -6.82 -12.71
CA LEU A 24 -4.65 -6.31 -14.07
C LEU A 24 -3.29 -6.70 -14.64
N ARG A 25 -2.22 -6.70 -13.83
CA ARG A 25 -0.88 -7.16 -14.26
C ARG A 25 -0.87 -8.65 -14.53
N ASP A 26 -1.28 -9.45 -13.55
CA ASP A 26 -1.35 -10.92 -13.66
C ASP A 26 -2.22 -11.33 -14.87
N LEU A 27 -3.30 -10.61 -15.16
CA LEU A 27 -4.14 -10.84 -16.35
C LEU A 27 -3.41 -10.54 -17.66
N LEU A 28 -2.64 -9.46 -17.72
CA LEU A 28 -1.87 -9.08 -18.92
C LEU A 28 -0.67 -10.01 -19.14
N ASP A 29 -0.05 -10.47 -18.06
CA ASP A 29 1.11 -11.36 -18.07
C ASP A 29 0.72 -12.84 -18.20
N GLY A 30 -0.59 -13.16 -18.15
CA GLY A 30 -1.12 -14.51 -18.26
C GLY A 30 -0.85 -15.39 -17.03
N GLU A 31 -0.59 -14.76 -15.88
CA GLU A 31 -0.31 -15.42 -14.61
C GLU A 31 -1.58 -15.82 -13.85
N SER A 32 -1.40 -16.54 -12.74
CA SER A 32 -2.50 -16.96 -11.88
C SER A 32 -3.15 -15.76 -11.17
N LEU A 33 -4.46 -15.59 -11.38
CA LEU A 33 -5.23 -14.49 -10.77
C LEU A 33 -5.61 -14.73 -9.31
N VAL A 34 -5.33 -15.92 -8.76
CA VAL A 34 -5.86 -16.35 -7.45
C VAL A 34 -5.37 -15.43 -6.32
N ASP A 35 -4.08 -15.12 -6.29
CA ASP A 35 -3.49 -14.29 -5.23
C ASP A 35 -4.03 -12.85 -5.29
N ALA A 36 -4.15 -12.29 -6.48
CA ALA A 36 -4.71 -10.96 -6.70
C ALA A 36 -6.19 -10.89 -6.28
N LEU A 37 -6.98 -11.92 -6.61
CA LEU A 37 -8.38 -12.02 -6.20
C LEU A 37 -8.54 -12.20 -4.70
N GLN A 38 -7.67 -12.99 -4.04
CA GLN A 38 -7.67 -13.15 -2.59
C GLN A 38 -7.34 -11.84 -1.89
N LEU A 39 -6.32 -11.12 -2.37
CA LEU A 39 -5.92 -9.83 -1.82
C LEU A 39 -7.06 -8.80 -1.97
N GLY A 40 -7.59 -8.65 -3.19
CA GLY A 40 -8.72 -7.75 -3.44
C GLY A 40 -9.98 -8.13 -2.65
N GLY A 41 -10.27 -9.43 -2.54
CA GLY A 41 -11.40 -9.96 -1.77
C GLY A 41 -11.27 -9.69 -0.27
N PHE A 42 -10.06 -9.81 0.30
CA PHE A 42 -9.79 -9.46 1.69
C PHE A 42 -10.03 -7.97 1.96
N GLY A 43 -9.54 -7.08 1.08
CA GLY A 43 -9.81 -5.65 1.19
C GLY A 43 -11.30 -5.31 1.09
N ALA A 44 -12.02 -5.97 0.17
CA ALA A 44 -13.47 -5.80 0.04
C ALA A 44 -14.22 -6.26 1.30
N LEU A 45 -13.82 -7.38 1.90
CA LEU A 45 -14.39 -7.89 3.14
C LEU A 45 -14.19 -6.90 4.30
N MET A 46 -13.01 -6.30 4.43
CA MET A 46 -12.74 -5.26 5.43
C MET A 46 -13.68 -4.07 5.27
N ILE A 47 -13.89 -3.60 4.04
CA ILE A 47 -14.79 -2.47 3.74
C ILE A 47 -16.24 -2.84 4.08
N VAL A 48 -16.70 -4.03 3.72
CA VAL A 48 -18.06 -4.50 4.03
C VAL A 48 -18.25 -4.58 5.55
N LEU A 49 -17.28 -5.12 6.29
CA LEU A 49 -17.33 -5.19 7.75
C LEU A 49 -17.37 -3.78 8.37
N ALA A 50 -16.57 -2.85 7.86
CA ALA A 50 -16.59 -1.45 8.27
C ALA A 50 -17.96 -0.79 8.00
N ALA A 51 -18.60 -1.09 6.87
CA ALA A 51 -19.93 -0.61 6.52
C ALA A 51 -21.01 -1.15 7.45
N VAL A 52 -20.95 -2.43 7.79
CA VAL A 52 -21.86 -3.05 8.77
C VAL A 52 -21.69 -2.40 10.14
N LEU A 53 -20.45 -2.27 10.63
CA LEU A 53 -20.17 -1.62 11.91
C LEU A 53 -20.65 -0.16 11.93
N HIS A 54 -20.40 0.58 10.86
CA HIS A 54 -20.86 1.96 10.73
C HIS A 54 -22.40 2.03 10.76
N ALA A 55 -23.10 1.15 10.04
CA ALA A 55 -24.55 1.06 10.05
C ALA A 55 -25.11 0.72 11.45
N VAL A 56 -24.47 -0.21 12.18
CA VAL A 56 -24.85 -0.57 13.55
C VAL A 56 -24.69 0.62 14.50
N VAL A 57 -23.59 1.34 14.42
CA VAL A 57 -23.34 2.54 15.23
C VAL A 57 -24.37 3.63 14.92
N LEU A 58 -24.67 3.86 13.65
CA LEU A 58 -25.66 4.85 13.21
C LEU A 58 -27.06 4.51 13.77
N ARG A 59 -27.45 3.23 13.67
CA ARG A 59 -28.72 2.74 14.23
C ARG A 59 -28.79 2.84 15.76
N ARG A 60 -27.67 2.62 16.46
CA ARG A 60 -27.60 2.69 17.93
C ARG A 60 -27.67 4.13 18.45
N ARG A 61 -27.07 5.09 17.75
CA ARG A 61 -27.02 6.49 18.19
C ARG A 61 -28.29 7.27 17.87
N GLY A 62 -29.12 6.81 16.94
CA GLY A 62 -30.29 7.57 16.45
C GLY A 62 -29.92 8.82 15.64
N ASP A 63 -28.62 9.11 15.51
CA ASP A 63 -28.05 10.22 14.75
C ASP A 63 -27.96 9.87 13.26
N ALA A 64 -29.10 9.89 12.56
CA ALA A 64 -29.11 10.10 11.12
C ALA A 64 -29.01 11.61 10.76
N GLY A 65 -29.31 12.49 11.73
CA GLY A 65 -29.61 13.90 11.50
C GLY A 65 -28.44 14.79 11.07
N VAL A 66 -27.20 14.53 11.49
CA VAL A 66 -26.04 15.38 11.15
C VAL A 66 -25.68 15.29 9.66
N LEU A 67 -25.92 14.14 9.04
CA LEU A 67 -25.63 13.94 7.62
C LEU A 67 -26.86 14.18 6.72
N ASP A 68 -28.09 14.16 7.28
CA ASP A 68 -29.35 14.59 6.61
C ASP A 68 -29.38 16.06 6.21
N ALA A 69 -28.53 16.90 6.79
CA ALA A 69 -28.33 18.28 6.36
C ALA A 69 -27.48 18.45 5.08
N MET A 70 -26.74 17.41 4.63
CA MET A 70 -25.97 17.51 3.40
C MET A 70 -26.88 17.39 2.18
N GLU A 71 -26.95 18.46 1.39
CA GLU A 71 -27.71 18.49 0.14
C GLU A 71 -27.23 17.40 -0.83
N VAL A 72 -28.19 16.76 -1.49
CA VAL A 72 -27.89 15.75 -2.51
C VAL A 72 -27.25 16.41 -3.72
N PRO A 73 -26.12 15.89 -4.23
CA PRO A 73 -25.43 16.51 -5.35
C PRO A 73 -26.32 16.66 -6.60
N GLY A 74 -26.34 17.87 -7.16
CA GLY A 74 -27.09 18.21 -8.37
C GLY A 74 -26.40 17.74 -9.67
N ARG A 75 -27.04 17.93 -10.83
CA ARG A 75 -26.46 17.55 -12.14
C ARG A 75 -25.08 18.18 -12.42
N ARG A 76 -24.88 19.43 -11.96
CA ARG A 76 -23.60 20.15 -12.10
C ARG A 76 -22.46 19.47 -11.36
N TRP A 77 -22.73 18.83 -10.22
CA TRP A 77 -21.73 18.07 -9.47
C TRP A 77 -21.16 16.92 -10.30
N PHE A 78 -22.03 16.13 -10.94
CA PHE A 78 -21.59 15.02 -11.79
C PHE A 78 -20.71 15.50 -12.95
N ALA A 79 -21.08 16.61 -13.59
CA ALA A 79 -20.27 17.18 -14.67
C ALA A 79 -18.88 17.61 -14.16
N VAL A 80 -18.82 18.32 -13.04
CA VAL A 80 -17.55 18.75 -12.44
C VAL A 80 -16.70 17.55 -12.01
N ALA A 81 -17.30 16.54 -11.37
CA ALA A 81 -16.61 15.34 -10.93
C ALA A 81 -16.10 14.50 -12.12
N ALA A 82 -16.89 14.38 -13.19
CA ALA A 82 -16.49 13.71 -14.43
C ALA A 82 -15.33 14.43 -15.12
N VAL A 83 -15.39 15.76 -15.19
CA VAL A 83 -14.30 16.58 -15.74
C VAL A 83 -13.03 16.43 -14.90
N ALA A 84 -13.14 16.53 -13.58
CA ALA A 84 -12.01 16.38 -12.66
C ALA A 84 -11.37 14.98 -12.74
N TRP A 85 -12.17 13.93 -12.98
CA TRP A 85 -11.65 12.59 -13.16
C TRP A 85 -11.00 12.37 -14.53
N LEU A 86 -11.72 12.69 -15.62
CA LEU A 86 -11.35 12.26 -16.97
C LEU A 86 -10.35 13.19 -17.66
N VAL A 87 -10.52 14.50 -17.51
CA VAL A 87 -9.74 15.49 -18.29
C VAL A 87 -8.25 15.42 -17.98
N PRO A 88 -7.79 15.32 -16.72
CA PRO A 88 -6.36 15.18 -16.43
C PRO A 88 -5.71 14.00 -17.16
N THR A 89 -6.38 12.84 -17.19
CA THR A 89 -5.89 11.64 -17.86
C THR A 89 -5.85 11.81 -19.39
N LEU A 90 -6.88 12.42 -19.98
CA LEU A 90 -6.90 12.71 -21.43
C LEU A 90 -5.83 13.72 -21.82
N VAL A 91 -5.63 14.77 -21.02
CA VAL A 91 -4.59 15.78 -21.27
C VAL A 91 -3.20 15.15 -21.21
N ALA A 92 -2.94 14.28 -20.23
CA ALA A 92 -1.67 13.54 -20.15
C ALA A 92 -1.46 12.64 -21.38
N TRP A 93 -2.50 11.98 -21.86
CA TRP A 93 -2.43 11.18 -23.10
C TRP A 93 -2.14 12.03 -24.34
N VAL A 94 -2.78 13.20 -24.46
CA VAL A 94 -2.49 14.12 -25.57
C VAL A 94 -1.06 14.65 -25.50
N GLN A 95 -0.53 14.93 -24.31
CA GLN A 95 0.88 15.32 -24.13
C GLN A 95 1.82 14.21 -24.58
N PHE A 96 1.52 12.96 -24.22
CA PHE A 96 2.26 11.79 -24.67
C PHE A 96 2.29 11.66 -26.21
N GLU A 97 1.14 11.69 -26.86
CA GLU A 97 1.02 11.57 -28.33
C GLU A 97 1.69 12.76 -29.08
N LEU A 98 1.74 13.93 -28.45
CA LEU A 98 2.41 15.13 -28.98
C LEU A 98 3.89 15.23 -28.60
N PHE A 99 4.45 14.20 -27.94
CA PHE A 99 5.85 14.17 -27.50
C PHE A 99 6.24 15.35 -26.59
N VAL A 100 5.30 15.82 -25.76
CA VAL A 100 5.55 16.87 -24.76
C VAL A 100 6.11 16.21 -23.49
N ASP A 101 7.35 16.56 -23.14
CA ASP A 101 8.08 16.04 -21.99
C ASP A 101 8.53 17.19 -21.08
N PRO A 102 8.27 17.16 -19.75
CA PRO A 102 7.58 16.11 -18.98
C PRO A 102 6.05 16.11 -19.17
N ILE A 103 5.46 14.93 -19.12
CA ILE A 103 4.00 14.75 -19.09
C ILE A 103 3.49 15.16 -17.72
N ARG A 104 2.52 16.06 -17.67
CA ARG A 104 1.93 16.58 -16.44
C ARG A 104 0.68 15.78 -16.08
N MET A 105 0.70 15.18 -14.90
CA MET A 105 -0.45 14.48 -14.32
C MET A 105 -0.91 15.14 -13.02
N PHE A 106 -2.22 15.02 -12.74
CA PHE A 106 -2.86 15.61 -11.55
C PHE A 106 -3.56 14.56 -10.69
N PRO A 107 -2.84 13.65 -10.01
CA PRO A 107 -3.43 12.49 -9.34
C PRO A 107 -4.47 12.84 -8.27
N VAL A 108 -4.20 13.89 -7.48
CA VAL A 108 -5.12 14.34 -6.44
C VAL A 108 -6.47 14.73 -7.05
N ILE A 109 -6.46 15.44 -8.18
CA ILE A 109 -7.68 15.87 -8.89
C ILE A 109 -8.39 14.66 -9.50
N THR A 110 -7.65 13.75 -10.14
CA THR A 110 -8.20 12.53 -10.75
C THR A 110 -8.87 11.63 -9.72
N VAL A 111 -8.21 11.37 -8.59
CA VAL A 111 -8.71 10.50 -7.50
C VAL A 111 -9.89 11.17 -6.80
N ALA A 112 -9.81 12.48 -6.52
CA ALA A 112 -10.93 13.23 -5.95
C ALA A 112 -12.15 13.26 -6.89
N GLY A 113 -11.94 13.44 -8.19
CA GLY A 113 -12.98 13.40 -9.21
C GLY A 113 -13.70 12.05 -9.26
N ALA A 114 -12.96 10.94 -9.30
CA ALA A 114 -13.52 9.59 -9.29
C ALA A 114 -14.33 9.33 -8.01
N SER A 115 -13.79 9.73 -6.86
CA SER A 115 -14.46 9.60 -5.57
C SER A 115 -15.75 10.45 -5.53
N ALA A 116 -15.69 11.70 -6.00
CA ALA A 116 -16.84 12.60 -6.06
C ALA A 116 -17.95 12.11 -7.00
N LEU A 117 -17.60 11.44 -8.11
CA LEU A 117 -18.56 10.79 -9.00
C LEU A 117 -19.33 9.69 -8.27
N VAL A 118 -18.63 8.83 -7.54
CA VAL A 118 -19.25 7.75 -6.77
C VAL A 118 -20.12 8.31 -5.65
N VAL A 119 -19.64 9.33 -4.92
CA VAL A 119 -20.44 10.04 -3.91
C VAL A 119 -21.74 10.55 -4.53
N GLY A 120 -21.66 11.27 -5.65
CA GLY A 120 -22.82 11.80 -6.35
C GLY A 120 -23.79 10.71 -6.79
N GLY A 121 -23.27 9.66 -7.42
CA GLY A 121 -24.04 8.52 -7.94
C GLY A 121 -24.83 7.81 -6.83
N VAL A 122 -24.11 7.38 -5.80
CA VAL A 122 -24.68 6.56 -4.72
C VAL A 122 -25.57 7.39 -3.80
N SER A 123 -25.18 8.62 -3.45
CA SER A 123 -26.00 9.51 -2.62
C SER A 123 -27.31 9.89 -3.30
N ARG A 124 -27.32 10.00 -4.64
CA ARG A 124 -28.53 10.26 -5.42
C ARG A 124 -29.43 9.03 -5.49
N LEU A 125 -28.85 7.85 -5.72
CA LEU A 125 -29.59 6.59 -5.80
C LEU A 125 -30.23 6.21 -4.45
N LEU A 126 -29.52 6.46 -3.36
CA LEU A 126 -29.94 6.13 -1.99
C LEU A 126 -30.55 7.32 -1.23
N ARG A 127 -31.03 8.36 -1.93
CA ARG A 127 -31.47 9.62 -1.32
C ARG A 127 -32.48 9.44 -0.16
N ALA A 128 -33.36 8.47 -0.26
CA ALA A 128 -34.40 8.19 0.76
C ALA A 128 -34.01 7.09 1.75
N HIS A 129 -32.81 6.51 1.66
CA HIS A 129 -32.40 5.38 2.47
C HIS A 129 -31.61 5.83 3.71
N MET A 130 -31.98 5.31 4.88
CA MET A 130 -31.31 5.59 6.16
C MET A 130 -29.81 5.21 6.19
N LEU A 131 -29.37 4.32 5.30
CA LEU A 131 -28.00 3.80 5.23
C LEU A 131 -27.19 4.43 4.10
N ARG A 132 -27.68 5.52 3.51
CA ARG A 132 -27.04 6.17 2.36
C ARG A 132 -25.57 6.50 2.60
N TRP A 133 -25.20 6.95 3.79
CA TRP A 133 -23.83 7.36 4.10
C TRP A 133 -22.86 6.19 4.30
N PRO A 134 -23.18 5.17 5.12
CA PRO A 134 -22.38 3.95 5.17
C PRO A 134 -22.18 3.34 3.77
N LEU A 135 -23.23 3.27 2.96
CA LEU A 135 -23.16 2.71 1.61
C LEU A 135 -22.37 3.58 0.63
N THR A 136 -22.51 4.91 0.73
CA THR A 136 -21.73 5.84 -0.10
C THR A 136 -20.24 5.75 0.21
N ILE A 137 -19.85 5.74 1.50
CA ILE A 137 -18.46 5.62 1.91
C ILE A 137 -17.89 4.27 1.49
N ALA A 138 -18.64 3.18 1.67
CA ALA A 138 -18.24 1.85 1.21
C ALA A 138 -18.04 1.82 -0.30
N ALA A 139 -18.93 2.44 -1.07
CA ALA A 139 -18.80 2.53 -2.53
C ALA A 139 -17.59 3.38 -2.96
N VAL A 140 -17.31 4.48 -2.27
CA VAL A 140 -16.08 5.27 -2.52
C VAL A 140 -14.84 4.43 -2.26
N ALA A 141 -14.80 3.69 -1.16
CA ALA A 141 -13.67 2.82 -0.82
C ALA A 141 -13.50 1.63 -1.78
N LEU A 142 -14.60 1.03 -2.25
CA LEU A 142 -14.57 -0.12 -3.16
C LEU A 142 -14.34 0.25 -4.63
N VAL A 143 -14.84 1.41 -5.05
CA VAL A 143 -14.89 1.79 -6.47
C VAL A 143 -14.19 3.12 -6.70
N GLY A 144 -14.60 4.18 -6.00
CA GLY A 144 -14.11 5.54 -6.27
C GLY A 144 -12.60 5.67 -6.14
N LEU A 145 -12.04 5.23 -5.01
CA LEU A 145 -10.61 5.27 -4.74
C LEU A 145 -9.82 4.33 -5.65
N PRO A 146 -10.14 3.02 -5.77
CA PRO A 146 -9.42 2.13 -6.68
C PRO A 146 -9.45 2.60 -8.15
N VAL A 147 -10.60 3.02 -8.67
CA VAL A 147 -10.73 3.52 -10.04
C VAL A 147 -9.92 4.80 -10.23
N GLY A 148 -10.00 5.72 -9.28
CA GLY A 148 -9.21 6.96 -9.31
C GLY A 148 -7.71 6.69 -9.33
N LEU A 149 -7.24 5.77 -8.47
CA LEU A 149 -5.84 5.38 -8.40
C LEU A 149 -5.37 4.65 -9.66
N LEU A 150 -6.17 3.74 -10.21
CA LEU A 150 -5.87 3.05 -11.48
C LEU A 150 -5.79 4.02 -12.66
N SER A 151 -6.64 5.05 -12.67
CA SER A 151 -6.64 6.11 -13.70
C SER A 151 -5.38 6.97 -13.68
N VAL A 152 -4.56 6.84 -12.63
CA VAL A 152 -3.24 7.47 -12.50
C VAL A 152 -2.13 6.44 -12.71
N SER A 153 -2.20 5.29 -12.05
CA SER A 153 -1.11 4.31 -12.05
C SER A 153 -0.91 3.63 -13.40
N LEU A 154 -1.98 3.36 -14.16
CA LEU A 154 -1.87 2.72 -15.47
C LEU A 154 -1.24 3.66 -16.52
N PRO A 155 -1.71 4.91 -16.72
CA PRO A 155 -1.04 5.83 -17.64
C PRO A 155 0.41 6.12 -17.21
N LEU A 156 0.66 6.32 -15.92
CA LEU A 156 2.00 6.56 -15.39
C LEU A 156 2.96 5.40 -15.73
N ALA A 157 2.53 4.16 -15.51
CA ALA A 157 3.30 2.97 -15.88
C ALA A 157 3.55 2.89 -17.40
N HIS A 158 2.53 3.22 -18.20
CA HIS A 158 2.64 3.23 -19.67
C HIS A 158 3.59 4.31 -20.18
N PHE A 159 3.50 5.55 -19.68
CA PHE A 159 4.38 6.65 -20.09
C PHE A 159 5.83 6.40 -19.70
N ASN A 160 6.06 5.88 -18.49
CA ASN A 160 7.40 5.48 -18.04
C ASN A 160 7.94 4.30 -18.86
N TYR A 161 7.09 3.34 -19.27
CA TYR A 161 7.49 2.26 -20.19
C TYR A 161 8.02 2.82 -21.52
N HIS A 162 7.45 3.94 -22.00
CA HIS A 162 7.87 4.65 -23.19
C HIS A 162 8.95 5.72 -22.94
N LEU A 163 9.63 5.66 -21.79
CA LEU A 163 10.72 6.54 -21.40
C LEU A 163 10.37 8.04 -21.40
N SER A 164 9.10 8.39 -21.17
CA SER A 164 8.69 9.79 -20.97
C SER A 164 8.75 10.14 -19.48
N ALA A 165 9.29 11.31 -19.14
CA ALA A 165 9.27 11.75 -17.75
C ALA A 165 7.86 12.22 -17.37
N VAL A 166 7.42 11.91 -16.15
CA VAL A 166 6.09 12.28 -15.68
C VAL A 166 6.20 13.21 -14.47
N GLN A 167 5.75 14.44 -14.64
CA GLN A 167 5.62 15.41 -13.58
C GLN A 167 4.27 15.24 -12.87
N VAL A 168 4.31 15.11 -11.56
CA VAL A 168 3.15 14.90 -10.69
C VAL A 168 3.14 15.94 -9.58
N TRP A 169 1.94 16.46 -9.27
CA TRP A 169 1.71 17.25 -8.07
C TRP A 169 1.43 16.35 -6.87
N THR A 170 2.34 16.37 -5.89
CA THR A 170 2.21 15.64 -4.62
C THR A 170 2.14 16.65 -3.46
N PHE A 171 1.69 16.20 -2.29
CA PHE A 171 1.78 17.02 -1.08
C PHE A 171 3.18 16.91 -0.46
N ASP A 172 3.78 18.05 -0.17
CA ASP A 172 5.06 18.18 0.52
C ASP A 172 4.85 18.02 2.04
N GLU A 173 5.17 16.84 2.57
CA GLU A 173 5.25 16.64 4.01
C GLU A 173 6.61 17.14 4.53
N PRO A 174 6.68 17.96 5.61
CA PRO A 174 5.62 18.31 6.57
C PRO A 174 4.91 19.66 6.32
N HIS A 175 5.24 20.39 5.24
CA HIS A 175 4.87 21.81 5.09
C HIS A 175 3.50 22.06 4.42
N GLY A 176 2.81 21.01 3.95
CA GLY A 176 1.43 21.10 3.45
C GLY A 176 1.28 21.83 2.11
N GLY A 177 2.39 22.09 1.40
CA GLY A 177 2.39 22.67 0.05
C GLY A 177 2.21 21.60 -1.02
N LEU A 178 1.71 21.98 -2.20
CA LEU A 178 1.82 21.12 -3.39
C LEU A 178 3.24 21.27 -3.96
N LYS A 179 3.93 20.16 -4.17
CA LYS A 179 5.25 20.11 -4.79
C LYS A 179 5.17 19.39 -6.13
N ASP A 180 5.90 19.94 -7.09
CA ASP A 180 6.18 19.30 -8.36
C ASP A 180 7.24 18.22 -8.13
N VAL A 181 6.88 16.96 -8.36
CA VAL A 181 7.81 15.83 -8.39
C VAL A 181 7.89 15.37 -9.84
N VAL A 182 9.11 15.33 -10.39
CA VAL A 182 9.36 14.76 -11.72
C VAL A 182 9.83 13.33 -11.52
N PHE A 183 9.05 12.37 -12.01
CA PHE A 183 9.47 10.99 -12.14
C PHE A 183 10.21 10.86 -13.46
N GLU A 184 11.54 10.85 -13.40
CA GLU A 184 12.35 10.62 -14.59
C GLU A 184 12.18 9.18 -15.08
N ALA A 185 12.09 9.02 -16.39
CA ALA A 185 11.98 7.72 -17.05
C ALA A 185 13.13 6.75 -16.72
N ASP A 186 14.30 7.31 -16.38
CA ASP A 186 15.54 6.58 -16.11
C ASP A 186 15.87 6.49 -14.59
N ASP A 187 14.93 6.80 -13.69
CA ASP A 187 15.18 6.80 -12.25
C ASP A 187 14.91 5.44 -11.57
N ALA A 188 15.99 4.79 -11.14
CA ALA A 188 15.97 3.50 -10.44
C ALA A 188 15.29 3.53 -9.05
N THR A 189 15.11 4.71 -8.44
CA THR A 189 14.50 4.85 -7.10
C THR A 189 12.96 4.71 -7.14
N TYR A 190 12.31 5.03 -8.26
CA TYR A 190 10.86 5.03 -8.38
C TYR A 190 10.22 3.62 -8.37
N VAL A 191 10.97 2.59 -8.80
CA VAL A 191 10.45 1.22 -8.88
C VAL A 191 10.43 0.51 -7.50
N GLY A 192 11.10 1.04 -6.47
CA GLY A 192 11.40 0.27 -5.25
C GLY A 192 11.09 0.90 -3.89
N GLU A 193 10.93 2.21 -3.77
CA GLU A 193 10.91 2.85 -2.43
C GLU A 193 9.50 3.04 -1.85
N LEU A 194 8.89 1.93 -1.43
CA LEU A 194 7.74 1.94 -0.52
C LEU A 194 7.88 0.85 0.56
N SER A 195 9.02 0.80 1.26
CA SER A 195 9.13 0.37 2.67
C SER A 195 10.59 0.31 3.12
N PRO A 196 10.90 0.59 4.39
CA PRO A 196 12.14 0.09 4.99
C PRO A 196 12.13 -1.44 4.86
N ARG A 197 13.05 -2.01 4.08
CA ARG A 197 13.18 -3.47 3.94
C ARG A 197 13.73 -4.05 5.23
N ILE A 198 12.85 -4.61 6.04
CA ILE A 198 13.20 -5.59 7.08
C ILE A 198 13.38 -6.91 6.32
N GLY A 199 14.59 -7.44 6.26
CA GLY A 199 14.91 -8.69 5.57
C GLY A 199 14.64 -9.92 6.44
N GLU A 200 15.06 -11.09 5.96
CA GLU A 200 14.81 -12.37 6.64
C GLU A 200 15.53 -12.44 7.99
N GLU A 201 16.72 -11.84 8.12
CA GLU A 201 17.51 -11.83 9.35
C GLU A 201 16.90 -10.88 10.40
N THR A 202 16.52 -9.65 10.03
CA THR A 202 15.81 -8.77 10.96
C THR A 202 14.42 -9.33 11.30
N GLY A 203 13.77 -10.02 10.36
CA GLY A 203 12.49 -10.70 10.58
C GLY A 203 12.57 -11.85 11.58
N SER A 204 13.62 -12.67 11.51
CA SER A 204 13.84 -13.78 12.44
C SER A 204 14.09 -13.29 13.87
N LEU A 205 14.86 -12.21 14.01
CA LEU A 205 15.22 -11.60 15.30
C LEU A 205 14.04 -10.85 15.94
N LEU A 206 13.22 -10.16 15.13
CA LEU A 206 11.95 -9.57 15.59
C LEU A 206 10.91 -10.64 15.98
N ASN A 207 10.90 -11.78 15.30
CA ASN A 207 10.05 -12.91 15.67
C ASN A 207 10.52 -13.55 16.99
N ALA A 208 11.83 -13.66 17.21
CA ALA A 208 12.39 -14.12 18.49
C ALA A 208 12.00 -13.20 19.66
N LEU A 209 12.06 -11.86 19.46
CA LEU A 209 11.57 -10.86 20.41
C LEU A 209 10.06 -10.97 20.66
N ALA A 210 9.25 -11.09 19.60
CA ALA A 210 7.79 -11.16 19.71
C ALA A 210 7.33 -12.39 20.49
N ASN A 211 8.11 -13.47 20.45
CA ASN A 211 7.86 -14.71 21.19
C ASN A 211 8.66 -14.83 22.50
N ALA A 212 9.45 -13.81 22.86
CA ALA A 212 10.22 -13.81 24.08
C ALA A 212 9.28 -13.81 25.30
N LYS A 213 9.50 -14.75 26.21
CA LYS A 213 8.77 -14.83 27.48
C LYS A 213 9.72 -14.54 28.63
N THR A 214 9.25 -13.77 29.60
CA THR A 214 9.98 -13.60 30.86
C THR A 214 9.97 -14.93 31.62
N ILE A 215 11.14 -15.40 32.02
CA ILE A 215 11.34 -16.67 32.72
C ILE A 215 12.05 -16.40 34.05
N ASP A 216 11.59 -17.05 35.12
CA ASP A 216 12.33 -17.08 36.39
C ASP A 216 13.40 -18.17 36.33
N VAL A 217 14.65 -17.74 36.19
CA VAL A 217 15.82 -18.63 36.07
C VAL A 217 15.99 -19.51 37.32
N GLY A 218 15.61 -19.02 38.51
CA GLY A 218 15.70 -19.78 39.75
C GLY A 218 14.71 -20.94 39.79
N GLU A 219 13.48 -20.70 39.36
CA GLU A 219 12.44 -21.74 39.27
C GLU A 219 12.74 -22.77 38.18
N GLU A 220 13.25 -22.35 37.02
CA GLU A 220 13.57 -23.27 35.92
C GLU A 220 14.79 -24.15 36.19
N ILE A 221 15.80 -23.63 36.91
CA ILE A 221 16.93 -24.45 37.37
C ILE A 221 16.47 -25.43 38.45
N ALA A 222 15.63 -25.00 39.39
CA ALA A 222 15.06 -25.86 40.42
C ALA A 222 14.18 -26.98 39.83
N ALA A 223 13.51 -26.70 38.71
CA ALA A 223 12.70 -27.66 37.97
C ALA A 223 13.50 -28.54 36.98
N GLY A 224 14.82 -28.38 36.90
CA GLY A 224 15.72 -29.18 36.05
C GLY A 224 15.62 -28.89 34.55
N ARG A 225 14.92 -27.83 34.15
CA ARG A 225 14.74 -27.42 32.75
C ARG A 225 15.80 -26.45 32.26
N MET A 226 16.55 -25.83 33.17
CA MET A 226 17.71 -25.00 32.89
C MET A 226 18.92 -25.43 33.72
N ARG A 227 20.12 -25.22 33.20
CA ARG A 227 21.39 -25.49 33.87
C ARG A 227 22.33 -24.31 33.70
N ARG A 228 23.12 -24.03 34.75
CA ARG A 228 24.27 -23.13 34.66
C ARG A 228 25.53 -23.97 34.47
N LEU A 229 26.28 -23.70 33.42
CA LEU A 229 27.57 -24.33 33.12
C LEU A 229 28.67 -23.75 34.04
N GLU A 230 29.82 -24.44 34.07
CA GLU A 230 30.95 -24.07 34.94
C GLU A 230 31.54 -22.68 34.65
N ASP A 231 31.36 -22.19 33.42
CA ASP A 231 31.76 -20.85 32.95
C ASP A 231 30.72 -19.76 33.28
N GLY A 232 29.61 -20.12 33.94
CA GLY A 232 28.51 -19.22 34.26
C GLY A 232 27.45 -19.06 33.16
N THR A 233 27.60 -19.74 32.01
CA THR A 233 26.64 -19.68 30.90
C THR A 233 25.35 -20.41 31.25
N LEU A 234 24.21 -19.81 30.91
CA LEU A 234 22.89 -20.41 31.09
C LEU A 234 22.50 -21.19 29.84
N VAL A 235 22.11 -22.45 30.02
CA VAL A 235 21.61 -23.34 28.98
C VAL A 235 20.26 -23.91 29.38
N ARG A 236 19.39 -24.14 28.41
CA ARG A 236 18.15 -24.90 28.57
C ARG A 236 18.44 -26.37 28.27
N VAL A 237 17.88 -27.27 29.07
CA VAL A 237 18.04 -28.72 28.88
C VAL A 237 16.96 -29.19 27.90
N GLY A 238 17.36 -29.68 26.73
CA GLY A 238 16.49 -30.29 25.73
C GLY A 238 15.91 -31.62 26.19
N GLU A 239 14.91 -32.15 25.47
CA GLU A 239 14.24 -33.41 25.82
C GLU A 239 15.20 -34.62 25.81
N ASP A 240 16.26 -34.54 25.01
CA ASP A 240 17.32 -35.55 24.91
C ASP A 240 18.55 -35.25 25.82
N GLY A 241 18.46 -34.24 26.69
CA GLY A 241 19.55 -33.82 27.56
C GLY A 241 20.59 -32.91 26.91
N GLU A 242 20.33 -32.45 25.69
CA GLU A 242 21.20 -31.50 24.98
C GLU A 242 21.16 -30.11 25.62
N ASP A 243 22.31 -29.44 25.66
CA ASP A 243 22.44 -28.07 26.16
C ASP A 243 22.10 -27.07 25.04
N ILE A 244 20.95 -26.41 25.15
CA ILE A 244 20.52 -25.38 24.20
C ILE A 244 20.95 -24.00 24.76
N PRO A 245 21.79 -23.23 24.07
CA PRO A 245 22.25 -21.93 24.55
C PRO A 245 21.07 -20.96 24.67
N VAL A 246 21.07 -20.17 25.76
CA VAL A 246 20.07 -19.12 25.99
C VAL A 246 20.66 -17.79 25.53
N GLU A 247 20.04 -17.18 24.53
CA GLU A 247 20.44 -15.86 24.04
C GLU A 247 20.30 -14.80 25.14
N ARG A 248 21.34 -13.98 25.31
CA ARG A 248 21.39 -12.96 26.35
C ARG A 248 20.89 -11.63 25.80
N TRP A 249 20.02 -10.96 26.57
CA TRP A 249 19.55 -9.61 26.26
C TRP A 249 20.69 -8.59 26.05
N GLU A 250 21.86 -8.82 26.64
CA GLU A 250 23.03 -7.95 26.51
C GLU A 250 23.69 -8.00 25.12
N SER A 251 23.55 -9.09 24.35
CA SER A 251 24.07 -9.18 22.97
C SER A 251 23.08 -8.68 21.93
N PHE A 252 21.82 -8.51 22.31
CA PHE A 252 20.70 -8.19 21.42
C PHE A 252 20.93 -6.96 20.54
N SER A 253 21.56 -5.88 21.04
CA SER A 253 21.82 -4.71 20.18
C SER A 253 22.90 -5.00 19.13
N ALA A 254 23.93 -5.77 19.48
CA ALA A 254 24.99 -6.15 18.55
C ALA A 254 24.47 -7.13 17.50
N ASP A 255 23.62 -8.07 17.91
CA ASP A 255 22.99 -9.06 17.02
C ASP A 255 21.98 -8.39 16.07
N MET A 256 21.22 -7.40 16.56
CA MET A 256 20.34 -6.56 15.73
C MET A 256 21.12 -5.70 14.74
N ASP A 257 22.22 -5.07 15.16
CA ASP A 257 23.06 -4.27 14.27
C ASP A 257 23.73 -5.13 13.18
N ALA A 258 24.14 -6.35 13.52
CA ALA A 258 24.69 -7.32 12.56
C ALA A 258 23.63 -7.82 11.57
N ALA A 259 22.42 -8.15 12.05
CA ALA A 259 21.29 -8.55 11.21
C ALA A 259 20.89 -7.43 10.24
N LEU A 260 20.82 -6.19 10.72
CA LEU A 260 20.56 -5.02 9.87
C LEU A 260 21.66 -4.78 8.84
N GLN A 261 22.92 -5.08 9.14
CA GLN A 261 24.01 -4.97 8.17
C GLN A 261 23.96 -6.10 7.13
N ALA A 262 23.62 -7.32 7.53
CA ALA A 262 23.45 -8.46 6.63
C ALA A 262 22.28 -8.21 5.65
N ASP A 263 21.12 -7.80 6.16
CA ASP A 263 19.96 -7.43 5.35
C ASP A 263 20.28 -6.28 4.39
N ARG A 264 21.08 -5.29 4.81
CA ARG A 264 21.53 -4.20 3.93
C ARG A 264 22.47 -4.69 2.84
N ALA A 265 23.38 -5.62 3.16
CA ALA A 265 24.32 -6.17 2.19
C ALA A 265 23.59 -7.02 1.14
N GLU A 266 22.64 -7.85 1.58
CA GLU A 266 21.79 -8.64 0.68
C GLU A 266 20.88 -7.75 -0.16
N ALA A 267 20.21 -6.76 0.44
CA ALA A 267 19.42 -5.79 -0.30
C ALA A 267 20.27 -5.00 -1.30
N ALA A 268 21.51 -4.66 -0.97
CA ALA A 268 22.43 -3.98 -1.89
C ALA A 268 22.85 -4.87 -3.05
N LEU A 269 23.04 -6.18 -2.84
CA LEU A 269 23.34 -7.15 -3.90
C LEU A 269 22.13 -7.37 -4.82
N GLU A 270 20.94 -7.52 -4.24
CA GLU A 270 19.69 -7.62 -5.00
C GLU A 270 19.42 -6.34 -5.80
N ASP A 271 19.63 -5.16 -5.20
CA ASP A 271 19.46 -3.87 -5.88
C ASP A 271 20.52 -3.68 -6.97
N ALA A 272 21.77 -4.12 -6.76
CA ALA A 272 22.81 -4.09 -7.78
C ALA A 272 22.48 -5.01 -8.96
N LYS A 273 22.00 -6.23 -8.68
CA LYS A 273 21.55 -7.17 -9.71
C LYS A 273 20.35 -6.61 -10.46
N ARG A 274 19.37 -6.05 -9.74
CA ARG A 274 18.18 -5.43 -10.33
C ARG A 274 18.55 -4.21 -11.19
N ARG A 275 19.53 -3.41 -10.78
CA ARG A 275 20.07 -2.31 -11.60
C ARG A 275 20.75 -2.82 -12.87
N ALA A 276 21.58 -3.85 -12.77
CA ALA A 276 22.22 -4.45 -13.94
C ALA A 276 21.18 -5.03 -14.93
N ASP A 277 20.19 -5.76 -14.42
CA ASP A 277 19.10 -6.31 -15.22
C ASP A 277 18.24 -5.19 -15.86
N TRP A 278 17.98 -4.11 -15.11
CA TRP A 278 17.27 -2.93 -15.59
C TRP A 278 18.05 -2.16 -16.67
N GLU A 279 19.35 -1.96 -16.52
CA GLU A 279 20.20 -1.29 -17.51
C GLU A 279 20.15 -2.04 -18.86
N VAL A 280 20.25 -3.37 -18.82
CA VAL A 280 20.13 -4.24 -20.00
C VAL A 280 18.75 -4.10 -20.65
N GLU A 281 17.69 -4.09 -19.84
CA GLU A 281 16.31 -3.93 -20.32
C GLU A 281 16.07 -2.55 -20.96
N ILE A 282 16.56 -1.48 -20.35
CA ILE A 282 16.45 -0.11 -20.88
C ILE A 282 17.21 0.02 -22.20
N GLU A 283 18.40 -0.58 -22.32
CA GLU A 283 19.16 -0.58 -23.58
C GLU A 283 18.41 -1.32 -24.71
N ALA A 284 17.77 -2.44 -24.39
CA ALA A 284 16.89 -3.16 -25.32
C ALA A 284 15.63 -2.35 -25.70
N ARG A 285 15.03 -1.63 -24.76
CA ARG A 285 13.85 -0.79 -25.03
C ARG A 285 14.21 0.48 -25.81
N ARG A 286 15.37 1.09 -25.57
CA ARG A 286 15.89 2.23 -26.34
C ARG A 286 16.11 1.88 -27.81
N THR A 287 16.47 0.64 -28.11
CA THR A 287 16.66 0.17 -29.49
C THR A 287 15.33 -0.18 -30.20
N GLY A 288 14.30 -0.62 -29.47
CA GLY A 288 12.97 -0.92 -30.03
C GLY A 288 11.94 0.21 -30.00
N GLY A 289 12.15 1.26 -29.19
CA GLY A 289 11.09 2.17 -28.74
C GLY A 289 10.75 3.38 -29.61
N ARG A 290 11.31 3.53 -30.82
CA ARG A 290 10.95 4.66 -31.70
C ARG A 290 10.62 4.18 -33.11
N LEU A 291 9.33 3.96 -33.36
CA LEU A 291 8.76 3.66 -34.68
C LEU A 291 8.95 4.79 -35.71
N PHE A 292 9.51 5.93 -35.32
CA PHE A 292 9.95 6.98 -36.24
C PHE A 292 11.34 7.47 -35.83
N ARG A 293 12.34 7.12 -36.65
CA ARG A 293 13.59 7.87 -36.82
C ARG A 293 13.53 8.55 -38.17
#